data_AF-A0AAP2DDC3-F1
#
_entry.id   AF-A0AAP2DDC3-F1
#
_cell.length_a   1.000
_cell.length_b   1.000
_cell.length_c   1.000
_cell.angle_alpha   90.00
_cell.angle_beta   90.00
_cell.angle_gamma   90.00
#
_symmetry.space_group_name_H-M   'P 1'
#
loop_
_entity.id
_entity.type
_entity.pdbx_description
1 polymer ?
#
loop_
_entity_poly.entity_id
_entity_poly.type
_entity_poly.pdbx_seq_one_letter_code
_entity_poly.pdbx_strand_id
1 'polypeptide(L)'
;MKAFVTLALSLALATALSAQSLNHNWKKDLAASLEVFKGCAPNNTGTPTNCNKLQGETLNTVYKVNDFFSQKAGRYMTVSEVAGFLKQSGSWTALGPAYLQETLSQAQQAANENKAVVAVYQNASAVGHVALILPGELEASGSWGLNVPNTASFFLPDPGRSFVAKGLSFAFTKIMLKDIAVYVRKY
;
A
#
# COMPACT_ATOMS: atom_id res chain seq x y z
N MET A 1 -2.99 66.85 0.36
CA MET A 1 -3.78 65.66 -0.03
C MET A 1 -3.00 64.87 -1.07
N LYS A 2 -2.38 63.75 -0.68
CA LYS A 2 -1.81 62.77 -1.61
C LYS A 2 -2.11 61.38 -1.03
N ALA A 3 -3.11 60.71 -1.58
CA ALA A 3 -3.46 59.35 -1.23
C ALA A 3 -2.57 58.41 -2.05
N PHE A 4 -1.73 57.64 -1.37
CA PHE A 4 -1.01 56.52 -1.96
C PHE A 4 -1.92 55.29 -1.88
N VAL A 5 -2.36 54.79 -3.04
CA VAL A 5 -3.07 53.52 -3.17
C VAL A 5 -2.02 52.44 -3.39
N THR A 6 -1.79 51.61 -2.37
CA THR A 6 -0.89 50.46 -2.45
C THR A 6 -1.67 49.27 -3.00
N LEU A 7 -1.44 48.92 -4.27
CA LEU A 7 -2.04 47.77 -4.92
C LEU A 7 -1.24 46.51 -4.53
N ALA A 8 -1.76 45.74 -3.57
CA ALA A 8 -1.18 44.44 -3.20
C ALA A 8 -1.66 43.37 -4.19
N LEU A 9 -0.78 42.96 -5.09
CA LEU A 9 -1.01 41.87 -6.04
C LEU A 9 -0.71 40.54 -5.34
N SER A 10 -1.74 39.87 -4.83
CA SER A 10 -1.63 38.54 -4.21
C SER A 10 -1.45 37.47 -5.28
N LEU A 11 -0.22 36.99 -5.42
CA LEU A 11 0.15 35.86 -6.28
C LEU A 11 -0.33 34.55 -5.61
N ALA A 12 -1.51 34.08 -5.98
CA ALA A 12 -2.00 32.77 -5.56
C ALA A 12 -1.17 31.68 -6.26
N LEU A 13 -0.18 31.12 -5.54
CA LEU A 13 0.61 30.00 -5.99
C LEU A 13 -0.26 28.73 -5.93
N ALA A 14 -0.93 28.41 -7.04
CA ALA A 14 -1.62 27.14 -7.20
C ALA A 14 -0.60 26.01 -7.22
N THR A 15 -0.39 25.35 -6.09
CA THR A 15 0.35 24.09 -6.02
C THR A 15 -0.45 23.06 -6.79
N ALA A 16 -0.02 22.77 -8.01
CA ALA A 16 -0.54 21.65 -8.78
C ALA A 16 -0.17 20.36 -8.03
N LEU A 17 -1.12 19.85 -7.24
CA LEU A 17 -1.10 18.50 -6.72
C LEU A 17 -0.95 17.57 -7.93
N SER A 18 0.25 17.04 -8.14
CA SER A 18 0.53 16.09 -9.20
C SER A 18 -0.17 14.79 -8.85
N ALA A 19 -1.42 14.64 -9.32
CA ALA A 19 -2.16 13.40 -9.20
C ALA A 19 -1.41 12.33 -10.01
N GLN A 20 -0.90 11.30 -9.33
CA GLN A 20 -0.36 10.15 -10.03
C GLN A 20 -1.48 9.45 -10.81
N SER A 21 -1.22 9.09 -12.06
CA SER A 21 -2.14 8.24 -12.81
C SER A 21 -1.89 6.77 -12.46
N LEU A 22 -2.95 6.06 -12.08
CA LEU A 22 -2.89 4.60 -11.94
C LEU A 22 -2.58 3.94 -13.28
N ASN A 23 -2.09 2.71 -13.23
CA ASN A 23 -2.12 1.85 -14.40
C ASN A 23 -3.59 1.61 -14.81
N HIS A 24 -3.96 1.95 -16.05
CA HIS A 24 -5.33 1.81 -16.55
C HIS A 24 -5.88 0.39 -16.39
N ASN A 25 -5.02 -0.63 -16.54
CA ASN A 25 -5.40 -2.04 -16.46
C ASN A 25 -5.05 -2.68 -15.11
N TRP A 26 -4.79 -1.88 -14.07
CA TRP A 26 -4.26 -2.39 -12.79
C TRP A 26 -5.09 -3.55 -12.21
N LYS A 27 -6.42 -3.54 -12.34
CA LYS A 27 -7.29 -4.63 -11.84
C LYS A 27 -6.98 -5.95 -12.54
N LYS A 28 -6.90 -5.91 -13.87
CA LYS A 28 -6.62 -7.08 -14.71
C LYS A 28 -5.18 -7.56 -14.47
N ASP A 29 -4.23 -6.63 -14.45
CA ASP A 29 -2.81 -6.95 -14.30
C ASP A 29 -2.53 -7.53 -12.89
N LEU A 30 -3.15 -6.97 -11.85
CA LEU A 30 -3.00 -7.47 -10.49
C LEU A 30 -3.67 -8.83 -10.30
N ALA A 31 -4.83 -9.08 -10.93
CA ALA A 31 -5.46 -10.39 -10.94
C ALA A 31 -4.60 -11.43 -11.67
N ALA A 32 -3.97 -11.06 -12.79
CA ALA A 32 -3.02 -11.94 -13.49
C ALA A 32 -1.79 -12.24 -12.63
N SER A 33 -1.22 -11.23 -11.96
CA SER A 33 -0.11 -11.41 -11.02
C SER A 33 -0.50 -12.31 -9.84
N LEU A 34 -1.75 -12.23 -9.36
CA LEU A 34 -2.25 -13.13 -8.31
C LEU A 34 -2.29 -14.58 -8.76
N GLU A 35 -2.77 -14.86 -9.98
CA GLU A 35 -2.84 -16.23 -10.49
C GLU A 35 -1.44 -16.82 -10.74
N VAL A 36 -0.49 -16.01 -11.23
CA VAL A 36 0.92 -16.40 -11.30
C VAL A 36 1.48 -16.68 -9.90
N PHE A 37 1.17 -15.81 -8.92
CA PHE A 37 1.63 -15.99 -7.55
C PHE A 37 1.05 -17.24 -6.88
N LYS A 38 -0.22 -17.59 -7.11
CA LYS A 38 -0.81 -18.82 -6.57
C LYS A 38 -0.17 -20.08 -7.13
N GLY A 39 0.41 -20.01 -8.34
CA GLY A 39 1.22 -21.09 -8.92
C GLY A 39 2.58 -21.30 -8.25
N CYS A 40 2.98 -20.41 -7.34
CA CYS A 40 4.16 -20.60 -6.51
C CYS A 40 3.94 -21.76 -5.53
N ALA A 41 4.59 -22.91 -5.77
CA ALA A 41 4.69 -23.94 -4.74
C ALA A 41 5.93 -23.66 -3.87
N PRO A 42 5.84 -23.81 -2.53
CA PRO A 42 6.99 -23.65 -1.64
C PRO A 42 8.17 -24.61 -1.95
N ASN A 43 7.95 -25.66 -2.76
CA ASN A 43 8.93 -26.68 -3.11
C ASN A 43 9.11 -26.90 -4.64
N ASN A 44 8.64 -25.99 -5.50
CA ASN A 44 8.83 -26.17 -6.94
C ASN A 44 10.30 -25.97 -7.33
N THR A 45 10.93 -27.03 -7.86
CA THR A 45 12.29 -27.06 -8.43
C THR A 45 12.35 -26.60 -9.90
N GLY A 46 11.20 -26.27 -10.49
CA GLY A 46 11.12 -25.57 -11.78
C GLY A 46 11.45 -24.08 -11.64
N THR A 47 11.78 -23.44 -12.77
CA THR A 47 12.24 -22.04 -12.91
C THR A 47 11.87 -21.17 -11.71
N PRO A 48 12.84 -20.58 -10.97
CA PRO A 48 12.56 -19.84 -9.75
C PRO A 48 11.66 -18.66 -10.09
N THR A 49 10.36 -18.89 -9.97
CA THR A 49 9.39 -17.81 -9.98
C THR A 49 9.67 -17.14 -8.65
N ASN A 50 10.43 -16.06 -8.68
CA ASN A 50 10.86 -15.35 -7.48
C ASN A 50 9.60 -14.77 -6.83
N CYS A 51 8.82 -15.55 -6.09
CA CYS A 51 7.48 -15.15 -5.62
C CYS A 51 7.55 -13.91 -4.73
N ASN A 52 8.71 -13.69 -4.08
CA ASN A 52 9.06 -12.46 -3.38
C ASN A 52 9.04 -11.23 -4.30
N LYS A 53 9.44 -11.39 -5.56
CA LYS A 53 9.37 -10.35 -6.60
C LYS A 53 7.92 -9.90 -6.82
N LEU A 54 7.00 -10.84 -6.97
CA LEU A 54 5.57 -10.54 -7.20
C LEU A 54 4.95 -9.78 -6.03
N GLN A 55 5.31 -10.11 -4.79
CA GLN A 55 4.85 -9.37 -3.60
C GLN A 55 5.29 -7.90 -3.64
N GLY A 56 6.57 -7.64 -3.93
CA GLY A 56 7.12 -6.28 -4.05
C GLY A 56 6.64 -5.52 -5.29
N GLU A 57 6.28 -6.23 -6.36
CA GLU A 57 5.83 -5.66 -7.64
C GLU A 57 4.42 -5.09 -7.61
N THR A 58 3.59 -5.52 -6.67
CA THR A 58 2.19 -5.09 -6.57
C THR A 58 2.03 -3.57 -6.57
N LEU A 59 2.92 -2.87 -5.88
CA LEU A 59 2.94 -1.40 -5.82
C LEU A 59 3.20 -0.78 -7.20
N ASN A 60 4.13 -1.36 -7.95
CA ASN A 60 4.47 -0.92 -9.30
C ASN A 60 3.34 -1.25 -10.29
N THR A 61 2.71 -2.42 -10.18
CA THR A 61 1.58 -2.81 -11.04
C THR A 61 0.41 -1.85 -10.94
N VAL A 62 0.06 -1.39 -9.74
CA VAL A 62 -1.11 -0.52 -9.52
C VAL A 62 -0.75 0.95 -9.69
N TYR A 63 0.28 1.40 -8.99
CA TYR A 63 0.61 2.82 -8.84
C TYR A 63 1.82 3.25 -9.69
N LYS A 64 2.48 2.35 -10.43
CA LYS A 64 3.74 2.65 -11.16
C LYS A 64 4.83 3.22 -10.22
N VAL A 65 4.84 2.76 -8.97
CA VAL A 65 5.80 3.14 -7.93
C VAL A 65 6.70 1.94 -7.65
N ASN A 66 8.02 2.14 -7.72
CA ASN A 66 9.02 1.09 -7.51
C ASN A 66 9.84 1.26 -6.22
N ASP A 67 9.27 1.95 -5.22
CA ASP A 67 9.96 2.32 -3.97
C ASP A 67 10.45 1.10 -3.16
N PHE A 68 9.82 -0.07 -3.33
CA PHE A 68 10.19 -1.30 -2.63
C PHE A 68 11.21 -2.15 -3.40
N PHE A 69 11.75 -1.67 -4.52
CA PHE A 69 12.87 -2.32 -5.19
C PHE A 69 14.20 -1.75 -4.71
N SER A 70 15.05 -2.60 -4.15
CA SER A 70 16.40 -2.21 -3.73
C SER A 70 17.37 -2.34 -4.89
N GLN A 71 17.76 -1.21 -5.49
CA GLN A 71 18.78 -1.17 -6.53
C GLN A 71 20.11 -1.77 -6.05
N LYS A 72 20.48 -1.50 -4.79
CA LYS A 72 21.70 -2.04 -4.16
C LYS A 72 21.68 -3.57 -4.07
N ALA A 73 20.53 -4.16 -3.75
CA ALA A 73 20.40 -5.61 -3.59
C ALA A 73 19.99 -6.32 -4.90
N GLY A 74 19.61 -5.58 -5.95
CA GLY A 74 19.10 -6.14 -7.20
C GLY A 74 17.79 -6.92 -7.03
N ARG A 75 17.01 -6.66 -5.97
CA ARG A 75 15.78 -7.39 -5.62
C ARG A 75 14.77 -6.50 -4.90
N TYR A 76 13.53 -6.95 -4.84
CA TYR A 76 12.53 -6.35 -3.95
C TYR A 76 12.88 -6.56 -2.48
N MET A 77 12.50 -5.56 -1.67
CA MET A 77 12.70 -5.55 -0.22
C MET A 77 11.90 -6.67 0.45
N THR A 78 12.45 -7.25 1.52
CA THR A 78 11.72 -8.09 2.45
C THR A 78 10.72 -7.25 3.26
N VAL A 79 9.78 -7.88 3.95
CA VAL A 79 8.83 -7.14 4.79
C VAL A 79 9.52 -6.29 5.85
N SER A 80 10.59 -6.81 6.49
CA SER A 80 11.34 -6.07 7.49
C SER A 80 12.07 -4.87 6.89
N GLU A 81 12.61 -5.01 5.67
CA GLU A 81 13.21 -3.91 4.91
C GLU A 81 12.17 -2.86 4.51
N VAL A 82 10.98 -3.26 4.07
CA VAL A 82 9.86 -2.33 3.77
C VAL A 82 9.45 -1.56 5.02
N ALA A 83 9.26 -2.24 6.16
CA ALA A 83 8.88 -1.60 7.41
C ALA A 83 9.95 -0.59 7.89
N GLY A 84 11.24 -0.93 7.73
CA GLY A 84 12.34 0.00 7.99
C GLY A 84 12.34 1.19 7.05
N PHE A 85 12.18 0.95 5.75
CA PHE A 85 12.10 1.98 4.72
C PHE A 85 10.96 2.97 4.99
N LEU A 86 9.75 2.49 5.27
CA LEU A 86 8.58 3.35 5.51
C LEU A 86 8.74 4.29 6.71
N LYS A 87 9.45 3.84 7.75
CA LYS A 87 9.74 4.66 8.95
C LYS A 87 10.76 5.77 8.69
N GLN A 88 11.66 5.57 7.73
CA GLN A 88 12.78 6.48 7.44
C GLN A 88 12.55 7.31 6.17
N SER A 89 11.58 6.92 5.33
CA SER A 89 11.37 7.51 4.02
C SER A 89 10.76 8.90 4.12
N GLY A 90 11.43 9.88 3.50
CA GLY A 90 10.85 11.20 3.27
C GLY A 90 9.70 11.20 2.26
N SER A 91 9.48 10.12 1.52
CA SER A 91 8.43 10.01 0.48
C SER A 91 7.15 9.32 0.98
N TRP A 92 7.15 8.80 2.21
CA TRP A 92 5.99 8.15 2.81
C TRP A 92 5.62 8.85 4.11
N THR A 93 4.37 8.71 4.53
CA THR A 93 3.87 9.28 5.78
C THR A 93 2.91 8.30 6.42
N ALA A 94 3.07 8.12 7.72
CA ALA A 94 2.16 7.29 8.50
C ALA A 94 0.80 8.01 8.64
N LEU A 95 -0.28 7.31 8.30
CA LEU A 95 -1.65 7.74 8.57
C LEU A 95 -2.07 7.40 10.01
N GLY A 96 -1.48 6.36 10.58
CA GLY A 96 -1.76 5.93 11.95
C GLY A 96 -1.97 4.41 12.05
N PRO A 97 -2.46 3.94 13.21
CA PRO A 97 -2.72 2.53 13.45
C PRO A 97 -4.07 2.06 12.88
N ALA A 98 -4.16 0.81 12.43
CA ALA A 98 -5.34 0.28 11.76
C ALA A 98 -6.57 0.04 12.67
N TYR A 99 -6.42 0.12 14.00
CA TYR A 99 -7.55 0.01 14.92
C TYR A 99 -8.40 1.28 15.00
N LEU A 100 -7.97 2.38 14.36
CA LEU A 100 -8.74 3.62 14.27
C LEU A 100 -9.52 3.68 12.96
N GLN A 101 -10.83 3.85 13.05
CA GLN A 101 -11.69 3.99 11.85
C GLN A 101 -11.26 5.17 10.97
N GLU A 102 -10.81 6.28 11.58
CA GLU A 102 -10.31 7.45 10.85
C GLU A 102 -9.12 7.09 9.95
N THR A 103 -8.13 6.36 10.47
CA THR A 103 -6.97 5.91 9.70
C THR A 103 -7.40 5.04 8.51
N LEU A 104 -8.36 4.12 8.72
CA LEU A 104 -8.88 3.26 7.65
C LEU A 104 -9.63 4.08 6.57
N SER A 105 -10.43 5.06 6.99
CA SER A 105 -11.16 5.93 6.07
C SER A 105 -10.21 6.81 5.24
N GLN A 106 -9.20 7.42 5.89
CA GLN A 106 -8.17 8.21 5.22
C GLN A 106 -7.36 7.36 4.22
N ALA A 107 -7.07 6.12 4.60
CA ALA A 107 -6.36 5.19 3.73
C ALA A 107 -7.15 4.84 2.46
N GLN A 108 -8.45 4.54 2.60
CA GLN A 108 -9.31 4.28 1.45
C GLN A 108 -9.47 5.52 0.57
N GLN A 109 -9.65 6.70 1.18
CA GLN A 109 -9.74 7.96 0.45
C GLN A 109 -8.45 8.22 -0.34
N ALA A 110 -7.28 8.07 0.28
CA ALA A 110 -6.01 8.28 -0.41
C ALA A 110 -5.82 7.32 -1.59
N ALA A 111 -6.23 6.05 -1.45
CA ALA A 111 -6.20 5.10 -2.55
C ALA A 111 -7.16 5.50 -3.68
N ASN A 112 -8.36 6.01 -3.35
CA ASN A 112 -9.32 6.55 -4.32
C ASN A 112 -8.80 7.82 -5.02
N GLU A 113 -7.93 8.58 -4.37
CA GLU A 113 -7.17 9.71 -4.94
C GLU A 113 -5.92 9.25 -5.73
N ASN A 114 -5.82 7.96 -6.05
CA ASN A 114 -4.72 7.35 -6.81
C ASN A 114 -3.35 7.41 -6.12
N LYS A 115 -3.30 7.62 -4.80
CA LYS A 115 -2.05 7.58 -4.03
C LYS A 115 -1.75 6.15 -3.61
N ALA A 116 -0.48 5.77 -3.63
CA ALA A 116 -0.07 4.48 -3.11
C ALA A 116 -0.25 4.42 -1.58
N VAL A 117 -0.94 3.38 -1.10
CA VAL A 117 -1.22 3.18 0.32
C VAL A 117 -0.96 1.73 0.73
N VAL A 118 -0.27 1.51 1.84
CA VAL A 118 0.07 0.18 2.35
C VAL A 118 -0.26 0.05 3.83
N ALA A 119 -0.67 -1.16 4.23
CA ALA A 119 -0.79 -1.57 5.62
C ALA A 119 0.33 -2.56 5.94
N VAL A 120 1.05 -2.33 7.04
CA VAL A 120 2.22 -3.13 7.42
C VAL A 120 2.07 -3.63 8.83
N TYR A 121 2.24 -4.94 9.00
CA TYR A 121 2.43 -5.59 10.28
C TYR A 121 3.85 -6.14 10.36
N GLN A 122 4.51 -5.95 11.50
CA GLN A 122 5.79 -6.59 11.80
C GLN A 122 5.82 -6.94 13.29
N ASN A 123 6.09 -8.21 13.59
CA ASN A 123 6.25 -8.67 14.97
C ASN A 123 7.66 -8.39 15.51
N ALA A 124 7.88 -8.70 16.79
CA ALA A 124 9.17 -8.49 17.46
C ALA A 124 10.35 -9.28 16.83
N SER A 125 10.07 -10.39 16.15
CA SER A 125 11.06 -11.20 15.43
C SER A 125 11.27 -10.74 13.98
N ALA A 126 10.80 -9.54 13.64
CA ALA A 126 10.86 -8.93 12.31
C ALA A 126 10.10 -9.68 11.20
N VAL A 127 9.35 -10.73 11.54
CA VAL A 127 8.42 -11.40 10.63
C VAL A 127 7.17 -10.56 10.51
N GLY A 128 6.66 -10.38 9.30
CA GLY A 128 5.57 -9.46 9.06
C GLY A 128 4.82 -9.76 7.79
N HIS A 129 3.90 -8.87 7.46
CA HIS A 129 3.19 -8.88 6.20
C HIS A 129 2.86 -7.46 5.73
N VAL A 130 2.81 -7.28 4.41
CA VAL A 130 2.44 -6.01 3.77
C VAL A 130 1.22 -6.26 2.89
N ALA A 131 0.19 -5.44 3.05
CA ALA A 131 -0.98 -5.44 2.19
C ALA A 131 -1.09 -4.10 1.46
N LEU A 132 -1.50 -4.15 0.19
CA LEU A 132 -1.74 -2.97 -0.63
C LEU A 132 -3.20 -2.55 -0.46
N ILE A 133 -3.43 -1.29 -0.13
CA ILE A 133 -4.78 -0.71 -0.14
C ILE A 133 -5.07 -0.20 -1.56
N LEU A 134 -6.22 -0.60 -2.08
CA LEU A 134 -6.64 -0.40 -3.47
C LEU A 134 -7.79 0.61 -3.53
N PRO A 135 -7.96 1.29 -4.68
CA PRO A 135 -9.19 2.05 -4.92
C PRO A 135 -10.44 1.17 -4.80
N GLY A 136 -11.50 1.70 -4.20
CA GLY A 136 -12.73 0.99 -3.91
C GLY A 136 -13.51 1.62 -2.76
N GLU A 137 -14.44 0.83 -2.21
CA GLU A 137 -15.27 1.20 -1.07
C GLU A 137 -14.73 0.58 0.22
N LEU A 138 -15.08 1.18 1.35
CA LEU A 138 -14.90 0.52 2.65
C LEU A 138 -15.90 -0.64 2.78
N GLU A 139 -15.46 -1.74 3.39
CA GLU A 139 -16.27 -2.93 3.65
C GLU A 139 -16.40 -3.17 5.15
N ALA A 140 -17.60 -3.51 5.64
CA ALA A 140 -17.78 -3.85 7.05
C ALA A 140 -17.06 -5.18 7.39
N SER A 141 -16.19 -5.16 8.40
CA SER A 141 -15.51 -6.34 8.91
C SER A 141 -16.13 -6.82 10.21
N GLY A 142 -16.81 -7.97 10.17
CA GLY A 142 -17.37 -8.59 11.38
C GLY A 142 -16.29 -9.01 12.40
N SER A 143 -15.09 -9.38 11.93
CA SER A 143 -13.99 -9.80 12.82
C SER A 143 -13.35 -8.61 13.55
N TRP A 144 -13.26 -7.46 12.90
CA TRP A 144 -12.63 -6.26 13.46
C TRP A 144 -13.63 -5.30 14.11
N GLY A 145 -14.91 -5.35 13.73
CA GLY A 145 -15.92 -4.38 14.16
C GLY A 145 -15.70 -2.99 13.56
N LEU A 146 -15.06 -2.91 12.40
CA LEU A 146 -14.67 -1.67 11.70
C LEU A 146 -15.02 -1.77 10.22
N ASN A 147 -15.17 -0.64 9.56
CA ASN A 147 -15.22 -0.56 8.10
C ASN A 147 -13.77 -0.50 7.59
N VAL A 148 -13.37 -1.52 6.83
CA VAL A 148 -11.99 -1.74 6.41
C VAL A 148 -11.78 -1.42 4.92
N PRO A 149 -10.59 -0.97 4.51
CA PRO A 149 -10.30 -0.67 3.12
C PRO A 149 -10.32 -1.89 2.21
N ASN A 150 -10.59 -1.66 0.93
CA ASN A 150 -10.39 -2.60 -0.16
C ASN A 150 -8.89 -2.87 -0.35
N THR A 151 -8.48 -4.14 -0.40
CA THR A 151 -7.04 -4.50 -0.41
C THR A 151 -6.69 -5.67 -1.34
N ALA A 152 -5.39 -5.76 -1.64
CA ALA A 152 -4.75 -6.96 -2.16
C ALA A 152 -3.63 -7.42 -1.23
N SER A 153 -3.44 -8.74 -1.18
CA SER A 153 -2.51 -9.38 -0.26
C SER A 153 -1.93 -10.65 -0.89
N PHE A 154 -0.61 -10.79 -0.81
CA PHE A 154 0.17 -11.88 -1.41
C PHE A 154 0.94 -12.61 -0.30
N PHE A 155 0.44 -13.77 0.12
CA PHE A 155 0.98 -14.54 1.26
C PHE A 155 2.01 -15.56 0.78
N LEU A 156 3.29 -15.29 0.99
CA LEU A 156 4.37 -16.21 0.59
C LEU A 156 4.25 -17.61 1.23
N PRO A 157 3.93 -17.76 2.54
CA PRO A 157 3.86 -19.09 3.14
C PRO A 157 2.65 -19.90 2.68
N ASP A 158 1.61 -19.24 2.17
CA ASP A 158 0.36 -19.86 1.72
C ASP A 158 -0.23 -19.07 0.53
N PRO A 159 0.31 -19.28 -0.69
CA PRO A 159 -0.11 -18.51 -1.85
C PRO A 159 -1.59 -18.65 -2.17
N GLY A 160 -2.22 -19.79 -1.84
CA GLY A 160 -3.65 -20.05 -2.04
C GLY A 160 -4.57 -19.09 -1.26
N ARG A 161 -4.09 -18.53 -0.13
CA ARG A 161 -4.82 -17.51 0.63
C ARG A 161 -4.71 -16.10 0.06
N SER A 162 -3.87 -15.89 -0.93
CA SER A 162 -3.67 -14.57 -1.54
C SER A 162 -4.91 -14.12 -2.28
N PHE A 163 -5.14 -12.81 -2.30
CA PHE A 163 -6.37 -12.24 -2.85
C PHE A 163 -6.16 -10.84 -3.41
N VAL A 164 -7.11 -10.44 -4.25
CA VAL A 164 -7.32 -9.08 -4.73
C VAL A 164 -8.77 -8.72 -4.45
N ALA A 165 -9.00 -7.47 -4.07
CA ALA A 165 -10.31 -6.89 -3.81
C ALA A 165 -11.09 -7.54 -2.65
N LYS A 166 -10.48 -7.58 -1.46
CA LYS A 166 -11.19 -7.90 -0.21
C LYS A 166 -10.83 -6.89 0.88
N GLY A 167 -11.68 -6.75 1.89
CA GLY A 167 -11.38 -5.98 3.09
C GLY A 167 -10.03 -6.32 3.74
N LEU A 168 -9.34 -5.31 4.26
CA LEU A 168 -8.02 -5.42 4.94
C LEU A 168 -7.98 -6.50 6.04
N SER A 169 -9.11 -6.81 6.66
CA SER A 169 -9.23 -7.86 7.67
C SER A 169 -9.01 -9.28 7.14
N PHE A 170 -8.99 -9.50 5.82
CA PHE A 170 -8.55 -10.76 5.22
C PHE A 170 -7.01 -10.87 5.18
N ALA A 171 -6.30 -9.73 5.16
CA ALA A 171 -4.84 -9.69 5.14
C ALA A 171 -4.23 -9.97 6.53
N PHE A 172 -4.91 -9.52 7.59
CA PHE A 172 -4.40 -9.59 8.96
C PHE A 172 -5.47 -10.08 9.94
N THR A 173 -5.04 -10.90 10.90
CA THR A 173 -5.93 -11.40 11.95
C THR A 173 -6.26 -10.32 12.98
N LYS A 174 -7.36 -10.47 13.74
CA LYS A 174 -7.76 -9.51 14.77
C LYS A 174 -6.67 -9.26 15.83
N ILE A 175 -5.89 -10.28 16.17
CA ILE A 175 -4.82 -10.15 17.17
C ILE A 175 -3.68 -9.23 16.69
N MET A 176 -3.49 -9.08 15.38
CA MET A 176 -2.47 -8.22 14.79
C MET A 176 -2.92 -6.76 14.71
N LEU A 177 -4.23 -6.48 14.87
CA LEU A 177 -4.84 -5.18 14.59
C LEU A 177 -4.14 -3.99 15.29
N LYS A 178 -3.65 -4.20 16.52
CA LYS A 178 -2.97 -3.17 17.31
C LYS A 178 -1.58 -2.80 16.77
N ASP A 179 -0.98 -3.69 16.00
CA ASP A 179 0.41 -3.60 15.52
C ASP A 179 0.48 -3.29 14.02
N ILE A 180 -0.67 -3.06 13.36
CA ILE A 180 -0.72 -2.67 11.96
C ILE A 180 -0.63 -1.15 11.87
N ALA A 181 0.39 -0.67 11.16
CA ALA A 181 0.54 0.72 10.79
C ALA A 181 0.18 0.93 9.31
N VAL A 182 -0.51 2.02 9.01
CA VAL A 182 -0.91 2.38 7.64
C VAL A 182 -0.10 3.57 7.16
N TYR A 183 0.40 3.49 5.93
CA TYR A 183 1.23 4.50 5.31
C TYR A 183 0.68 4.90 3.95
N VAL A 184 0.81 6.18 3.63
CA VAL A 184 0.50 6.76 2.32
C VAL A 184 1.76 7.38 1.70
N ARG A 185 1.89 7.29 0.39
CA ARG A 185 2.96 7.92 -0.36
C ARG A 185 2.65 9.41 -0.63
N LYS A 186 3.66 10.26 -0.48
CA LYS A 186 3.64 11.69 -0.85
C LYS A 186 4.05 11.87 -2.31
N TYR A 187 3.53 12.91 -2.96
CA TYR A 187 3.82 13.31 -4.33
C TYR A 187 4.10 14.79 -4.40
#